data_AF-A0A7X0H5S4-F1
#
_entry.id   AF-A0A7X0H5S4-F1
#
_cell.length_a   1.000
_cell.length_b   1.000
_cell.length_c   1.000
_cell.angle_alpha   90.00
_cell.angle_beta   90.00
_cell.angle_gamma   90.00
#
_symmetry.space_group_name_H-M   'P 1'
#
loop_
_entity.id
_entity.type
_entity.pdbx_description
1 polymer ?
#
loop_
_entity_poly.entity_id
_entity_poly.type
_entity_poly.pdbx_seq_one_letter_code
_entity_poly.pdbx_strand_id
1 'polypeptide(L)' 'MSKQQMIEQIQLKNRSASPEFLERFDEMALQTYLRRLNTVVGHRGKGSVWVREGNTPAIATR' A
#
# COMPACT_ATOMS: atom_id res chain seq x y z
N MET A 1 11.77 10.23 -12.10
CA MET A 1 11.61 10.44 -10.65
C MET A 1 12.77 9.73 -9.99
N SER A 2 13.57 10.40 -9.17
CA SER A 2 14.71 9.75 -8.49
C SER A 2 14.26 8.89 -7.32
N LYS A 3 15.09 7.93 -6.89
CA LYS A 3 14.85 7.12 -5.68
C LYS A 3 14.48 7.97 -4.47
N GLN A 4 15.23 9.03 -4.17
CA GLN A 4 14.95 9.92 -3.04
C GLN A 4 13.59 10.61 -3.15
N GLN A 5 13.22 11.08 -4.34
CA GLN A 5 11.89 11.66 -4.58
C GLN A 5 10.76 10.66 -4.33
N MET A 6 10.96 9.37 -4.67
CA MET A 6 9.96 8.33 -4.37
C MET A 6 9.83 8.11 -2.87
N ILE A 7 10.93 8.09 -2.13
CA ILE A 7 10.95 7.91 -0.67
C ILE A 7 10.18 9.04 0.02
N GLU A 8 10.45 10.29 -0.35
CA GLU A 8 9.73 11.45 0.18
C GLU A 8 8.22 11.37 -0.08
N GLN A 9 7.83 10.99 -1.30
CA GLN A 9 6.42 10.86 -1.68
C GLN A 9 5.72 9.70 -0.94
N ILE A 10 6.44 8.60 -0.73
CA ILE A 10 5.97 7.49 0.11
C ILE A 10 5.77 7.96 1.54
N GLN A 11 6.72 8.71 2.12
CA GLN A 11 6.60 9.26 3.47
C GLN A 11 5.43 10.22 3.65
N LEU A 12 5.18 11.09 2.67
CA LEU A 12 4.06 12.03 2.71
C LEU A 12 2.72 11.29 2.78
N LYS A 13 2.60 10.13 2.13
CA LYS A 13 1.37 9.30 2.13
C LYS A 13 1.32 8.30 3.29
N ASN A 14 2.47 7.75 3.67
CA ASN A 14 2.61 6.80 4.75
C ASN A 14 3.70 7.26 5.73
N ARG A 15 3.31 8.11 6.68
CA ARG A 15 4.21 8.64 7.73
C ARG A 15 4.82 7.56 8.63
N SER A 16 4.30 6.33 8.61
CA SER A 16 4.85 5.22 9.40
C SER A 16 6.05 4.53 8.73
N ALA A 17 6.27 4.75 7.44
CA ALA A 17 7.43 4.20 6.74
C ALA A 17 8.66 5.06 7.02
N SER A 18 9.70 4.46 7.64
CA SER A 18 10.96 5.15 7.89
C SER A 18 11.78 5.28 6.60
N PRO A 19 12.53 6.37 6.42
CA PRO A 19 13.34 6.57 5.22
C PRO A 19 14.49 5.54 5.14
N GLU A 20 15.10 5.16 6.26
CA GLU A 20 16.18 4.16 6.32
C GLU A 20 15.69 2.76 5.93
N PHE A 21 14.40 2.47 6.14
CA PHE A 21 13.77 1.25 5.65
C PHE A 21 13.59 1.31 4.12
N LEU A 22 13.09 2.43 3.60
CA LEU A 22 12.80 2.62 2.18
C LEU A 22 14.08 2.66 1.32
N GLU A 23 15.19 3.14 1.86
CA GLU A 23 16.49 3.15 1.18
C GLU A 23 17.02 1.75 0.84
N ARG A 24 16.56 0.70 1.53
CA ARG A 24 16.97 -0.69 1.27
C ARG A 24 16.37 -1.27 -0.01
N PHE A 25 15.36 -0.62 -0.59
CA PHE A 25 14.65 -1.10 -1.76
C PHE A 25 15.19 -0.47 -3.04
N ASP A 26 15.01 -1.17 -4.16
CA ASP A 26 15.32 -0.64 -5.49
C ASP A 26 14.21 0.31 -5.98
N GLU A 27 14.49 1.03 -7.06
CA GLU A 27 13.54 2.01 -7.61
C GLU A 27 12.24 1.35 -8.10
N MET A 28 12.30 0.12 -8.64
CA MET A 28 11.10 -0.59 -9.08
C MET A 28 10.17 -0.97 -7.93
N ALA A 29 10.72 -1.45 -6.81
CA ALA A 29 9.92 -1.77 -5.63
C ALA A 29 9.30 -0.51 -5.04
N LEU A 30 10.06 0.59 -4.95
CA LEU A 30 9.55 1.89 -4.46
C LEU A 30 8.45 2.44 -5.39
N GLN A 31 8.62 2.34 -6.70
CA GLN A 31 7.60 2.75 -7.67
C GLN A 31 6.32 1.90 -7.54
N THR A 32 6.47 0.59 -7.33
CA THR A 32 5.33 -0.31 -7.11
C THR A 32 4.61 0.01 -5.81
N TYR A 33 5.36 0.31 -4.75
CA TYR A 33 4.79 0.69 -3.47
C TYR A 33 4.04 2.02 -3.55
N LEU A 34 4.64 3.04 -4.16
CA LEU A 34 4.00 4.33 -4.40
C LEU A 34 2.71 4.20 -5.23
N ARG A 35 2.74 3.37 -6.29
CA ARG A 35 1.56 3.05 -7.10
C ARG A 35 0.45 2.42 -6.27
N ARG A 36 0.77 1.44 -5.40
CA ARG A 36 -0.21 0.85 -4.47
C ARG A 36 -0.76 1.88 -3.48
N LEU A 37 0.08 2.75 -2.94
CA LEU A 37 -0.40 3.82 -2.06
C LEU A 37 -1.38 4.74 -2.80
N ASN A 38 -1.15 5.05 -4.07
CA ASN A 38 -2.07 5.85 -4.88
C ASN A 38 -3.39 5.17 -5.20
N THR A 39 -3.40 3.85 -5.42
CA THR A 39 -4.65 3.11 -5.69
C THR A 39 -5.47 2.85 -4.42
N VAL A 40 -4.82 2.64 -3.27
CA VAL A 40 -5.49 2.28 -2.01
C VAL A 40 -6.15 3.48 -1.31
N VAL A 41 -5.70 4.72 -1.58
CA VAL A 41 -6.24 5.94 -0.95
C VAL A 41 -7.76 6.12 -1.18
N GLY A 42 -8.36 5.48 -2.19
CA GLY A 42 -9.81 5.50 -2.41
C GLY A 42 -10.63 4.45 -1.65
N HIS A 43 -10.01 3.45 -1.00
CA HIS A 43 -10.72 2.31 -0.39
C HIS A 43 -10.61 2.30 1.14
N ARG A 44 -10.33 3.45 1.77
CA ARG A 44 -10.20 3.56 3.23
C ARG A 44 -10.95 4.80 3.72
N GLY A 45 -12.28 4.74 3.66
CA GLY A 45 -13.18 5.75 4.18
C GLY A 45 -14.44 5.11 4.77
N LYS A 46 -15.35 5.90 5.34
CA LYS A 46 -16.64 5.40 5.89
C LYS A 46 -17.47 4.54 4.92
N GLY A 47 -17.26 4.70 3.62
CA GLY A 47 -17.90 3.88 2.57
C GLY A 47 -17.09 2.65 2.12
N SER A 48 -15.93 2.40 2.73
CA SER A 48 -15.17 1.18 2.46
C SER A 48 -15.79 0.03 3.22
N VAL A 49 -16.61 -0.74 2.52
CA VAL A 49 -17.29 -1.91 3.06
C VAL A 49 -16.48 -3.14 2.69
N TRP A 50 -16.20 -3.98 3.69
CA TRP A 50 -15.73 -5.34 3.42
C TRP A 50 -16.87 -6.12 2.77
N VAL A 51 -16.90 -6.14 1.44
CA VAL A 51 -17.89 -6.92 0.68
C VAL A 51 -17.39 -8.36 0.63
N ARG A 52 -18.05 -9.24 1.37
CA ARG A 52 -17.84 -10.68 1.23
C ARG A 52 -18.44 -11.13 -0.10
N GLU A 53 -17.61 -11.65 -1.00
CA GLU A 53 -18.11 -12.42 -2.13
C GLU A 53 -18.76 -13.69 -1.58
N GLY A 54 -20.08 -13.83 -1.76
CA GLY A 54 -20.93 -14.83 -1.09
C GLY A 54 -20.57 -16.31 -1.32
N ASN A 55 -19.47 -16.57 -2.05
CA ASN A 55 -18.99 -17.89 -2.40
C ASN A 55 -17.80 -18.38 -1.53
N THR A 56 -17.39 -17.61 -0.52
CA THR A 56 -16.28 -18.01 0.37
C THR A 56 -16.83 -18.54 1.70
N PRO A 57 -16.78 -19.86 1.97
CA PRO A 57 -17.27 -20.42 3.23
C PRO A 57 -16.45 -19.88 4.40
N ALA A 58 -17.14 -19.52 5.48
CA ALA A 58 -16.52 -18.96 6.69
C ALA A 58 -15.65 -19.98 7.45
N ILE A 59 -15.76 -21.27 7.10
CA ILE A 59 -15.06 -22.38 7.73
C ILE A 59 -14.55 -23.29 6.60
N ALA A 60 -13.24 -23.43 6.48
CA ALA A 60 -12.62 -24.50 5.72
C ALA A 60 -12.37 -25.66 6.69
N THR A 61 -13.24 -26.66 6.67
CA THR A 61 -12.99 -27.93 7.39
C THR A 61 -11.97 -28.73 6.57
N ARG A 62 -10.95 -29.26 7.25
CA ARG A 62 -9.92 -30.13 6.66
C ARG A 62 -10.49 -31.48 6.25
#